data_AF-A0A238YSH3-F1
#
_entry.id   AF-A0A238YSH3-F1
#
_cell.length_a   1.000
_cell.length_b   1.000
_cell.length_c   1.000
_cell.angle_alpha   90.00
_cell.angle_beta   90.00
_cell.angle_gamma   90.00
#
_symmetry.space_group_name_H-M   'P 1'
#
loop_
_entity.id
_entity.type
_entity.pdbx_description
1 polymer ?
#
loop_
_entity_poly.entity_id
_entity_poly.type
_entity_poly.pdbx_seq_one_letter_code
_entity_poly.pdbx_strand_id
1 'polypeptide(L)' 'MTRLIAVNEHGYRIGEDHHNAKYSNTEVGMVFQLRDSGMSYLEIARKMEIPKSTIRDFIKGHKRCQFAAKHKKVEV' A
#
# COMPACT_ATOMS: atom_id res chain seq x y z
N MET A 1 21.82 5.81 8.67
CA MET A 1 21.62 6.24 7.26
C MET A 1 20.40 7.16 7.19
N THR A 2 20.38 8.18 6.33
CA THR A 2 19.19 9.06 6.20
C THR A 2 18.18 8.48 5.20
N ARG A 3 16.93 8.29 5.63
CA ARG A 3 15.80 7.84 4.78
C ARG A 3 14.77 8.96 4.63
N LEU A 4 14.21 9.10 3.43
CA LEU A 4 13.05 9.96 3.17
C LEU A 4 11.77 9.15 3.41
N ILE A 5 10.87 9.68 4.24
CA ILE A 5 9.59 9.06 4.59
C ILE A 5 8.45 9.95 4.13
N ALA A 6 7.49 9.38 3.40
CA ALA A 6 6.28 10.09 3.01
C ALA A 6 5.33 10.24 4.22
N VAL A 7 4.79 11.44 4.39
CA VAL A 7 3.80 11.75 5.43
C VAL A 7 2.56 12.43 4.86
N ASN A 8 1.42 12.22 5.50
CA ASN A 8 0.17 12.94 5.18
C ASN A 8 0.19 14.37 5.75
N GLU A 9 -0.92 15.09 5.57
CA GLU A 9 -1.08 16.49 6.02
C GLU A 9 -0.95 16.66 7.55
N HIS A 10 -1.27 15.61 8.30
CA HIS A 10 -1.16 15.56 9.76
C HIS A 10 0.23 15.11 10.24
N GLY A 11 1.16 14.83 9.32
CA GLY A 11 2.52 14.38 9.64
C GLY A 11 2.66 12.89 9.97
N TYR A 12 1.61 12.08 9.76
CA TYR A 12 1.68 10.63 9.95
C TYR A 12 2.31 9.95 8.73
N ARG A 13 3.12 8.91 8.98
CA ARG A 13 3.74 8.10 7.93
C ARG A 13 2.67 7.39 7.11
N ILE A 14 2.83 7.35 5.79
CA ILE A 14 1.88 6.71 4.88
C ILE A 14 2.56 5.64 4.03
N GLY A 15 1.76 4.90 3.27
CA GLY A 15 2.27 3.87 2.38
C GLY A 15 2.99 2.77 3.18
N GLU A 16 4.11 2.32 2.64
CA GLU A 16 4.96 1.28 3.24
C GLU A 16 5.66 1.75 4.52
N ASP A 17 5.83 3.05 4.72
CA ASP A 17 6.45 3.60 5.93
C ASP A 17 5.49 3.64 7.14
N HIS A 18 4.21 3.33 6.94
CA HIS A 18 3.23 3.28 8.02
C HIS A 18 3.59 2.13 8.98
N HIS A 19 3.55 2.36 10.29
CA HIS A 19 3.97 1.38 11.32
C HIS A 19 3.25 0.03 11.25
N ASN A 20 1.97 0.03 10.84
CA ASN A 20 1.17 -1.20 10.61
C ASN A 20 1.20 -1.71 9.15
N ALA A 21 2.07 -1.19 8.28
CA ALA A 21 2.18 -1.65 6.91
C ALA A 21 2.78 -3.07 6.89
N LYS A 22 1.99 -4.03 6.39
CA LYS A 22 2.43 -5.41 6.18
C LYS A 22 2.86 -5.72 4.74
N TYR A 23 2.53 -4.81 3.83
CA TYR A 23 2.74 -4.97 2.40
C TYR A 23 3.44 -3.74 1.84
N SER A 24 4.40 -4.00 0.96
CA SER A 24 5.17 -3.01 0.24
C SER A 24 4.32 -2.21 -0.74
N ASN A 25 4.79 -1.03 -1.13
CA ASN A 25 4.16 -0.26 -2.19
C ASN A 25 4.12 -1.05 -3.51
N THR A 26 5.16 -1.85 -3.79
CA THR A 26 5.27 -2.67 -4.99
C THR A 26 4.21 -3.77 -5.03
N GLU A 27 4.00 -4.51 -3.94
CA GLU A 27 2.97 -5.55 -3.87
C GLU A 27 1.57 -4.97 -4.05
N VAL A 28 1.29 -3.84 -3.39
CA VAL A 28 0.01 -3.14 -3.52
C VAL A 28 -0.18 -2.67 -4.97
N GLY A 29 0.85 -2.14 -5.62
CA GLY A 29 0.81 -1.78 -7.04
C GLY A 29 0.51 -2.98 -7.95
N MET A 30 1.11 -4.14 -7.68
CA MET A 30 0.86 -5.36 -8.43
C MET A 30 -0.59 -5.84 -8.32
N VAL A 31 -1.23 -5.68 -7.14
CA VAL A 31 -2.65 -5.97 -6.95
C VAL A 31 -3.52 -5.14 -7.90
N PHE A 32 -3.22 -3.85 -8.07
CA PHE A 32 -3.94 -2.99 -9.00
C PHE A 32 -3.70 -3.39 -10.46
N GLN A 33 -2.47 -3.71 -10.83
CA GLN A 33 -2.15 -4.19 -12.19
C GLN A 33 -2.89 -5.50 -12.53
N LEU A 34 -2.92 -6.47 -11.61
CA LEU A 34 -3.65 -7.72 -11.82
C LEU A 34 -5.17 -7.51 -11.89
N ARG A 35 -5.69 -6.51 -11.16
CA ARG A 35 -7.10 -6.14 -11.26
C ARG A 35 -7.41 -5.52 -12.62
N ASP A 36 -6.54 -4.63 -13.09
CA ASP A 36 -6.66 -3.97 -14.39
C ASP A 36 -6.56 -4.99 -15.54
N SER A 37 -5.74 -6.04 -15.39
CA SER A 37 -5.69 -7.16 -16.33
C SER A 37 -6.93 -8.08 -16.30
N GLY A 38 -7.96 -7.73 -15.52
CA GLY A 38 -9.24 -8.45 -15.47
C GLY A 38 -9.35 -9.57 -14.43
N MET A 39 -8.35 -9.80 -13.56
CA MET A 39 -8.45 -10.87 -12.57
C MET A 39 -9.49 -10.58 -11.49
N SER A 40 -10.15 -11.63 -11.02
CA SER A 40 -11.04 -11.59 -9.86
C SER A 40 -10.26 -11.47 -8.55
N TYR A 41 -10.92 -11.02 -7.49
CA TYR A 41 -10.27 -10.89 -6.17
C TYR A 41 -9.72 -12.22 -5.63
N LEU A 42 -10.36 -13.35 -5.98
CA LEU A 42 -9.92 -14.67 -5.51
C LEU A 42 -8.69 -15.17 -6.26
N GLU A 43 -8.56 -14.86 -7.54
CA GLU A 43 -7.37 -15.18 -8.33
C GLU A 43 -6.16 -14.37 -7.85
N ILE A 44 -6.36 -13.06 -7.64
CA ILE A 44 -5.32 -12.18 -7.11
C ILE A 44 -4.88 -12.65 -5.71
N ALA A 45 -5.84 -12.97 -4.84
CA ALA A 45 -5.56 -13.46 -3.49
C ALA A 45 -4.69 -14.74 -3.50
N ARG A 46 -5.01 -15.69 -4.39
CA ARG A 46 -4.22 -16.92 -4.55
C ARG A 46 -2.84 -16.66 -5.13
N LYS A 47 -2.74 -15.75 -6.10
CA LYS A 47 -1.47 -15.44 -6.78
C LYS A 47 -0.48 -14.67 -5.91
N MET A 48 -1.00 -13.74 -5.10
CA MET A 48 -0.20 -12.88 -4.22
C MET A 48 -0.03 -13.45 -2.80
N GLU A 49 -0.73 -14.55 -2.48
CA GLU A 49 -0.82 -15.10 -1.12
C GLU A 49 -1.33 -14.08 -0.08
N ILE A 50 -2.20 -13.16 -0.52
CA ILE A 50 -2.80 -12.12 0.32
C ILE A 50 -4.27 -12.47 0.60
N PRO A 51 -4.78 -12.30 1.84
CA PRO A 51 -6.20 -12.52 2.12
C PRO A 51 -7.11 -11.72 1.19
N LYS A 52 -8.16 -12.36 0.66
CA LYS A 52 -9.14 -11.73 -0.24
C LYS A 52 -9.76 -10.46 0.34
N SER A 53 -9.98 -10.41 1.66
CA SER A 53 -10.49 -9.22 2.36
C SER A 53 -9.53 -8.04 2.23
N THR A 54 -8.22 -8.27 2.36
CA THR A 54 -7.18 -7.25 2.19
C THR A 54 -7.12 -6.76 0.74
N ILE A 55 -7.16 -7.67 -0.24
CA ILE A 55 -7.23 -7.29 -1.66
C ILE A 55 -8.44 -6.39 -1.94
N ARG A 56 -9.62 -6.79 -1.45
CA ARG A 56 -10.84 -5.99 -1.57
C ARG A 56 -10.66 -4.59 -0.95
N ASP A 57 -10.04 -4.50 0.22
CA ASP A 57 -9.84 -3.22 0.91
C ASP A 57 -8.85 -2.31 0.16
N PHE A 58 -7.84 -2.86 -0.52
CA PHE A 58 -6.97 -2.10 -1.43
C PHE A 58 -7.73 -1.59 -2.65
N ILE A 59 -8.46 -2.46 -3.34
CA ILE A 59 -9.21 -2.09 -4.56
C ILE A 59 -10.30 -1.06 -4.27
N LYS A 60 -11.03 -1.20 -3.16
CA LYS A 60 -12.07 -0.23 -2.75
C LYS A 60 -11.51 1.05 -2.11
N GLY A 61 -10.21 1.10 -1.88
CA GLY A 61 -9.56 2.22 -1.23
C GLY A 61 -9.86 2.40 0.26
N HIS A 62 -10.32 1.35 0.94
CA HIS A 62 -10.44 1.36 2.41
C HIS A 62 -9.08 1.38 3.10
N LYS A 63 -8.02 0.92 2.41
CA LYS A 63 -6.64 0.95 2.88
C LYS A 63 -5.74 1.53 1.81
N ARG A 64 -4.64 2.16 2.22
CA ARG A 64 -3.57 2.67 1.33
C ARG A 64 -4.01 3.78 0.36
N CYS A 65 -5.06 4.54 0.71
CA CYS A 65 -5.57 5.68 -0.08
C CYS A 65 -5.24 7.04 0.51
N GLN A 66 -4.00 7.24 0.98
CA GLN A 66 -3.51 8.55 1.40
C GLN A 66 -2.40 9.00 0.46
N PHE A 67 -2.40 10.28 0.10
CA PHE A 67 -1.37 10.89 -0.73
C PHE A 67 -0.25 11.48 0.14
N ALA A 68 0.96 11.56 -0.42
CA ALA A 68 2.09 12.20 0.23
C ALA A 68 1.91 13.72 0.20
N ALA A 69 1.69 14.33 1.37
CA ALA A 69 1.65 15.77 1.49
C ALA A 69 3.05 16.37 1.65
N LYS A 70 3.92 15.67 2.39
CA LYS A 70 5.32 16.09 2.65
C LYS A 70 6.23 14.86 2.73
N HIS A 71 7.54 15.10 2.63
CA HIS A 71 8.57 14.09 2.86
C HIS A 71 9.44 14.53 4.04
N LYS A 72 9.60 13.65 5.04
CA LYS A 72 10.44 13.89 6.22
C LYS A 72 11.74 13.11 6.08
N LYS A 73 12.87 13.77 6.32
CA LYS A 73 14.17 13.09 6.50
C LYS A 73 14.23 12.50 7.89
N VAL A 74 14.50 11.20 7.99
CA VAL A 74 14.65 10.48 9.25
C VAL A 74 15.98 9.74 9.23
N GLU A 75 16.76 9.91 10.27
CA GLU A 75 17.97 9.10 10.50
C GLU A 75 17.54 7.75 11.08
N VAL A 76 17.97 6.68 10.42
CA VAL A 76 17.71 5.28 10.77
C VAL A 76 19.02 4.59 11.15
#